data_AF-A0A5M9JSH1-F1
#
_entry.id   AF-A0A5M9JSH1-F1
#
_cell.length_a   1.000
_cell.length_b   1.000
_cell.length_c   1.000
_cell.angle_alpha   90.00
_cell.angle_beta   90.00
_cell.angle_gamma   90.00
#
_symmetry.space_group_name_H-M   'P 1'
#
loop_
_entity.id
_entity.type
_entity.pdbx_description
1 polymer ?
#
loop_
_entity_poly.entity_id
_entity_poly.type
_entity_poly.pdbx_seq_one_letter_code
_entity_poly.pdbx_strand_id
1 'polypeptide(L)'
;MATCNLCSESLTVPLDPDESDQFEGGSSSLGSVPDDLQLICGCHMHWQCLLDESPQIVNALNCPSCNRSIASSVASSSTSVTGTRVPTRYHNEGGIQEDLDILPLIAEEAYLDEHPEARPARAFMTMCSEGDIMGIHDLLSAVEDDEDGEGLSAKPLLRYQDPLDGMKSGLHVAIEKGHLMAGTMGVGRDTADGEDIRNLRM
;
A
#
# COMPACT_ATOMS: atom_id res chain seq x y z
N MET A 1 -29.29 -0.57 -5.07
CA MET A 1 -27.85 -0.67 -5.37
C MET A 1 -27.27 0.68 -5.04
N ALA A 2 -26.22 0.72 -4.23
CA ALA A 2 -25.54 1.98 -3.95
C ALA A 2 -24.75 2.39 -5.20
N THR A 3 -24.86 3.66 -5.58
CA THR A 3 -24.18 4.25 -6.74
C THR A 3 -23.08 5.17 -6.25
N CYS A 4 -22.01 5.30 -7.02
CA CYS A 4 -20.93 6.22 -6.72
C CYS A 4 -21.42 7.66 -6.79
N ASN A 5 -21.17 8.42 -5.74
CA ASN A 5 -21.56 9.82 -5.64
C ASN A 5 -20.78 10.76 -6.59
N LEU A 6 -19.74 10.27 -7.28
CA LEU A 6 -18.89 11.06 -8.18
C LEU A 6 -19.21 10.76 -9.65
N CYS A 7 -19.18 9.50 -10.08
CA CYS A 7 -19.46 9.11 -11.47
C CYS A 7 -20.91 8.67 -11.73
N SER A 8 -21.73 8.50 -10.68
CA SER A 8 -23.12 8.01 -10.75
C SER A 8 -23.27 6.56 -11.25
N GLU A 9 -22.19 5.78 -11.31
CA GLU A 9 -22.21 4.38 -11.73
C GLU A 9 -22.39 3.42 -10.53
N SER A 10 -22.61 2.13 -10.80
CA SER A 10 -22.73 1.10 -9.75
C SER A 10 -21.40 0.93 -9.00
N LEU A 11 -21.45 0.78 -7.67
CA LEU A 11 -20.27 0.52 -6.80
C LEU A 11 -19.78 -0.93 -6.90
N THR A 12 -19.63 -1.40 -8.12
CA THR A 12 -19.17 -2.74 -8.46
C THR A 12 -18.31 -2.67 -9.70
N VAL A 13 -17.17 -3.36 -9.69
CA VAL A 13 -16.30 -3.49 -10.86
C VAL A 13 -16.63 -4.80 -11.58
N PRO A 14 -16.87 -4.79 -12.89
CA PRO A 14 -17.09 -6.02 -13.65
C PRO A 14 -15.79 -6.81 -13.74
N LEU A 15 -15.86 -8.13 -13.52
CA LEU A 15 -14.74 -9.02 -13.79
C LEU A 15 -14.74 -9.41 -15.27
N ASP A 16 -13.56 -9.42 -15.90
CA ASP A 16 -13.42 -9.87 -17.28
C ASP A 16 -13.65 -11.38 -17.37
N PRO A 17 -14.52 -11.84 -18.30
CA PRO A 17 -14.91 -13.24 -18.39
C PRO A 17 -13.74 -14.17 -18.76
N ASP A 18 -12.72 -13.66 -19.46
CA ASP A 18 -11.54 -14.43 -19.89
C ASP A 18 -10.58 -14.79 -18.74
N GLU A 19 -10.69 -14.16 -17.57
CA GLU A 19 -9.91 -14.53 -16.36
C GLU A 19 -10.56 -15.68 -15.58
N SER A 20 -11.87 -15.88 -15.75
CA SER A 20 -12.68 -16.89 -15.04
C SER A 20 -12.59 -18.33 -15.60
N ASP A 21 -12.07 -18.52 -16.81
CA ASP A 21 -12.05 -19.82 -17.50
C ASP A 21 -10.89 -20.76 -17.09
N GLN A 22 -10.03 -20.36 -16.14
CA GLN A 22 -8.90 -21.18 -15.67
C GLN A 22 -9.22 -22.13 -14.50
N PHE A 23 -10.44 -22.14 -13.97
CA PHE A 23 -10.83 -23.05 -12.90
C PHE A 23 -12.06 -23.89 -13.30
N GLU A 24 -11.82 -25.02 -13.95
CA GLU A 24 -12.85 -26.03 -14.23
C GLU A 24 -13.36 -26.64 -12.92
N GLY A 25 -14.39 -26.03 -12.33
CA GLY A 25 -15.15 -26.65 -11.25
C GLY A 25 -15.74 -25.71 -10.21
N GLY A 26 -16.52 -24.69 -10.59
CA GLY A 26 -17.34 -23.98 -9.61
C GLY A 26 -18.04 -22.74 -10.14
N SER A 27 -19.33 -22.88 -10.45
CA SER A 27 -20.35 -21.81 -10.55
C SER A 27 -19.89 -20.46 -11.15
N SER A 28 -19.89 -20.38 -12.48
CA SER A 28 -19.77 -19.13 -13.25
C SER A 28 -20.93 -18.17 -12.93
N SER A 29 -20.78 -17.35 -11.89
CA SER A 29 -21.34 -16.01 -11.93
C SER A 29 -20.37 -15.17 -12.76
N LEU A 30 -20.82 -14.63 -13.89
CA LEU A 30 -20.21 -13.42 -14.48
C LEU A 30 -20.19 -12.38 -13.35
N GLY A 31 -19.08 -12.33 -12.62
CA GLY A 31 -19.03 -11.72 -11.31
C GLY A 31 -18.77 -10.24 -11.46
N SER A 32 -19.46 -9.42 -10.67
CA SER A 32 -18.93 -8.11 -10.33
C SER A 32 -18.48 -8.15 -8.88
N VAL A 33 -17.32 -7.55 -8.60
CA VAL A 33 -16.81 -7.40 -7.24
C VAL A 33 -17.25 -6.05 -6.69
N PRO A 34 -17.51 -5.94 -5.39
CA PRO A 34 -17.82 -4.65 -4.79
C PRO A 34 -16.60 -3.72 -4.89
N ASP A 35 -16.86 -2.43 -5.12
CA ASP A 35 -15.90 -1.34 -4.95
C ASP A 35 -16.61 -0.16 -4.30
N ASP A 36 -16.85 -0.30 -3.00
CA ASP A 36 -17.64 0.64 -2.20
C ASP A 36 -16.81 1.20 -1.05
N LEU A 37 -16.34 2.43 -1.22
CA LEU A 37 -15.69 3.22 -0.18
C LEU A 37 -16.69 4.19 0.45
N GLN A 38 -16.93 4.01 1.74
CA GLN A 38 -17.78 4.86 2.55
C GLN A 38 -16.96 5.80 3.44
N LEU A 39 -17.16 7.11 3.28
CA LEU A 39 -16.59 8.15 4.13
C LEU A 39 -17.46 8.37 5.39
N ILE A 40 -16.91 8.99 6.43
CA ILE A 40 -17.65 9.30 7.68
C ILE A 40 -18.90 10.17 7.49
N CYS A 41 -18.97 10.93 6.40
CA CYS A 41 -20.13 11.74 6.05
C CYS A 41 -21.30 10.89 5.51
N GLY A 42 -21.07 9.60 5.25
CA GLY A 42 -22.03 8.65 4.69
C GLY A 42 -22.05 8.60 3.16
N CYS A 43 -21.21 9.37 2.47
CA CYS A 43 -21.07 9.30 1.02
C CYS A 43 -20.33 8.03 0.61
N HIS A 44 -20.79 7.42 -0.48
CA HIS A 44 -20.21 6.22 -1.08
C HIS A 44 -19.62 6.54 -2.44
N MET A 45 -18.44 6.01 -2.76
CA MET A 45 -17.77 6.21 -4.03
C MET A 45 -16.82 5.04 -4.34
N HIS A 46 -16.45 4.91 -5.60
CA HIS A 46 -15.38 4.01 -6.02
C HIS A 46 -14.05 4.44 -5.39
N TRP A 47 -13.18 3.46 -5.16
CA TRP A 47 -11.83 3.70 -4.69
C TRP A 47 -11.09 4.69 -5.59
N GLN A 48 -11.08 4.40 -6.90
CA GLN A 48 -10.38 5.23 -7.88
C GLN A 48 -10.95 6.64 -7.96
N CYS A 49 -12.28 6.80 -7.97
CA CYS A 49 -12.89 8.13 -8.04
C CYS A 49 -12.54 9.02 -6.84
N LEU A 50 -12.32 8.44 -5.65
CA LEU A 50 -11.83 9.21 -4.51
C LEU A 50 -10.37 9.63 -4.72
N LEU A 51 -9.52 8.71 -5.19
CA LEU A 51 -8.10 8.96 -5.39
C LEU A 51 -7.83 10.00 -6.49
N ASP A 52 -8.66 10.05 -7.53
CA ASP A 52 -8.58 11.08 -8.58
C ASP A 52 -8.80 12.50 -8.02
N GLU A 53 -9.56 12.63 -6.92
CA GLU A 53 -9.82 13.90 -6.23
C GLU A 53 -8.78 14.21 -5.14
N SER A 54 -7.72 13.41 -5.01
CA SER A 54 -6.72 13.53 -3.95
C SER A 54 -6.10 14.93 -3.81
N PRO A 55 -5.69 15.63 -4.90
CA PRO A 55 -5.14 16.98 -4.79
C PRO A 55 -6.08 17.96 -4.11
N GLN A 56 -7.40 17.83 -4.33
CA GLN A 56 -8.39 18.68 -3.66
C GLN A 56 -8.61 18.27 -2.20
N ILE A 57 -8.62 16.96 -1.94
CA ILE A 57 -8.90 16.42 -0.60
C ILE A 57 -7.75 16.70 0.36
N VAL A 58 -6.48 16.60 -0.04
CA VAL A 58 -5.33 16.92 0.84
C VAL A 58 -5.39 18.36 1.35
N ASN A 59 -5.87 19.28 0.52
CA ASN A 59 -5.94 20.70 0.86
C ASN A 59 -7.09 21.06 1.82
N ALA A 60 -8.27 20.47 1.63
CA ALA A 60 -9.48 20.85 2.36
C ALA A 60 -9.94 19.83 3.41
N LEU A 61 -9.51 18.57 3.29
CA LEU A 61 -9.97 17.42 4.08
C LEU A 61 -11.51 17.31 4.11
N ASN A 62 -12.12 17.57 2.96
CA ASN A 62 -13.56 17.54 2.74
C ASN A 62 -13.92 16.48 1.71
N CYS A 63 -15.12 15.92 1.87
CA CYS A 63 -15.69 15.00 0.88
C CYS A 63 -15.96 15.73 -0.45
N PRO A 64 -15.49 15.23 -1.60
CA PRO A 64 -15.71 15.87 -2.91
C PRO A 64 -17.19 15.90 -3.32
N SER A 65 -18.02 14.98 -2.79
CA SER A 65 -19.46 14.94 -3.10
C SER A 65 -20.31 15.93 -2.29
N CYS A 66 -20.11 15.99 -0.96
CA CYS A 66 -20.99 16.75 -0.06
C CYS A 66 -20.31 17.90 0.68
N ASN A 67 -19.00 18.08 0.47
CA ASN A 67 -18.15 19.12 1.06
C ASN A 67 -18.13 19.15 2.61
N ARG A 68 -18.57 18.06 3.27
CA ARG A 68 -18.41 17.90 4.72
C ARG A 68 -16.99 17.46 5.03
N SER A 69 -16.45 17.92 6.15
CA SER A 69 -15.16 17.46 6.63
C SER A 69 -15.17 15.95 6.87
N ILE A 70 -14.12 15.28 6.39
CA ILE A 70 -13.90 13.84 6.53
C ILE A 70 -12.72 13.52 7.44
N ALA A 71 -12.05 14.56 7.93
CA ALA A 71 -10.99 14.44 8.92
C ALA A 71 -11.56 14.10 10.30
N SER A 72 -10.88 13.19 10.98
CA SER A 72 -11.05 12.91 12.39
C SER A 72 -9.75 13.28 13.11
N SER A 73 -9.85 14.13 14.13
CA SER A 73 -8.71 14.44 15.00
C SER A 73 -8.54 13.34 16.03
N VAL A 74 -7.39 12.67 16.05
CA VAL A 74 -7.06 11.78 17.16
C VAL A 74 -6.51 12.61 18.33
N ALA A 75 -7.26 12.66 19.42
CA ALA A 75 -6.77 13.21 20.67
C ALA A 75 -5.85 12.16 21.34
N SER A 76 -4.54 12.38 21.30
CA SER A 76 -3.58 11.43 21.89
C SER A 76 -3.37 11.70 23.38
N SER A 77 -3.47 10.65 24.18
CA SER A 77 -2.98 10.63 25.57
C SER A 77 -1.45 10.60 25.58
N SER A 78 -0.85 11.53 26.35
CA SER A 78 0.50 11.61 26.95
C SER A 78 1.78 11.24 26.20
N THR A 79 1.80 10.46 25.11
CA THR A 79 3.03 10.07 24.41
C THR A 79 2.79 9.88 22.91
N SER A 80 3.11 10.93 22.16
CA SER A 80 3.41 10.98 20.72
C SER A 80 2.25 10.92 19.71
N VAL A 81 2.34 11.89 18.78
CA VAL A 81 1.58 12.25 17.56
C VAL A 81 0.10 12.64 17.75
N THR A 82 -0.13 13.95 17.73
CA THR A 82 -1.39 14.55 17.28
C THR A 82 -1.47 14.32 15.76
N GLY A 83 -2.39 13.47 15.33
CA GLY A 83 -2.60 13.16 13.92
C GLY A 83 -4.00 13.54 13.46
N THR A 84 -4.10 14.06 12.25
CA THR A 84 -5.37 14.01 11.51
C THR A 84 -5.41 12.68 10.79
N ARG A 85 -6.56 12.00 10.81
CA ARG A 85 -6.80 10.80 10.02
C ARG A 85 -8.08 10.95 9.21
N VAL A 86 -8.24 10.18 8.14
CA VAL A 86 -9.48 10.11 7.36
C VAL A 86 -9.98 8.65 7.42
N PRO A 87 -10.80 8.30 8.43
CA PRO A 87 -11.25 6.93 8.59
C PRO A 87 -12.37 6.61 7.60
N THR A 88 -12.29 5.45 6.97
CA THR A 88 -13.24 5.00 5.95
C THR A 88 -13.61 3.53 6.18
N ARG A 89 -14.72 3.12 5.58
CA ARG A 89 -15.10 1.71 5.48
C ARG A 89 -15.07 1.31 4.02
N TYR A 90 -14.21 0.37 3.67
CA TYR A 90 -14.04 -0.08 2.30
C TYR A 90 -14.54 -1.52 2.12
N HIS A 91 -15.32 -1.77 1.08
CA HIS A 91 -15.80 -3.09 0.73
C HIS A 91 -15.29 -3.46 -0.67
N ASN A 92 -14.41 -4.45 -0.71
CA ASN A 92 -13.78 -4.97 -1.92
C ASN A 92 -13.91 -6.50 -2.01
N GLU A 93 -13.24 -7.12 -2.99
CA GLU A 93 -13.21 -8.57 -3.18
C GLU A 93 -12.76 -9.33 -1.91
N GLY A 94 -11.83 -8.77 -1.14
CA GLY A 94 -11.32 -9.33 0.12
C GLY A 94 -12.27 -9.20 1.31
N GLY A 95 -13.43 -8.55 1.13
CA GLY A 95 -14.42 -8.32 2.16
C GLY A 95 -14.47 -6.86 2.62
N ILE A 96 -14.89 -6.67 3.89
CA ILE A 96 -15.10 -5.33 4.46
C ILE A 96 -13.92 -5.00 5.37
N GLN A 97 -13.24 -3.90 5.06
CA GLN A 97 -12.24 -3.28 5.90
C GLN A 97 -12.83 -2.07 6.61
N GLU A 98 -12.95 -2.15 7.94
CA GLU A 98 -13.44 -1.05 8.78
C GLU A 98 -12.28 -0.20 9.29
N ASP A 99 -12.56 1.08 9.57
CA ASP A 99 -11.62 2.07 10.11
C ASP A 99 -10.30 2.21 9.32
N LEU A 100 -10.34 2.02 8.00
CA LEU A 100 -9.20 2.25 7.13
C LEU A 100 -8.87 3.75 7.09
N ASP A 101 -7.68 4.12 7.55
CA ASP A 101 -7.17 5.48 7.37
C ASP A 101 -6.67 5.66 5.94
N ILE A 102 -7.47 6.34 5.11
CA ILE A 102 -7.16 6.58 3.70
C ILE A 102 -6.25 7.80 3.51
N LEU A 103 -6.02 8.62 4.55
CA LEU A 103 -5.28 9.88 4.41
C LEU A 103 -3.86 9.68 3.86
N PRO A 104 -3.07 8.68 4.27
CA PRO A 104 -1.74 8.45 3.71
C PRO A 104 -1.78 8.16 2.20
N LEU A 105 -2.78 7.41 1.74
CA LEU A 105 -2.96 7.05 0.34
C LEU A 105 -3.38 8.26 -0.49
N ILE A 106 -4.30 9.08 0.03
CA ILE A 106 -4.68 10.36 -0.60
C ILE A 106 -3.49 11.31 -0.68
N ALA A 107 -2.68 11.41 0.37
CA ALA A 107 -1.49 12.26 0.38
C ALA A 107 -0.44 11.79 -0.65
N GLU A 108 -0.27 10.48 -0.78
CA GLU A 108 0.62 9.88 -1.77
C GLU A 108 0.16 10.15 -3.20
N GLU A 109 -1.11 9.90 -3.52
CA GLU A 109 -1.63 10.15 -4.87
C GLU A 109 -1.55 11.62 -5.26
N ALA A 110 -1.88 12.54 -4.33
CA ALA A 110 -1.72 13.97 -4.58
C ALA A 110 -0.25 14.36 -4.87
N TYR A 111 0.71 13.77 -4.15
CA TYR A 111 2.13 14.00 -4.39
C TYR A 111 2.58 13.43 -5.74
N LEU A 112 2.13 12.24 -6.11
CA LEU A 112 2.47 11.57 -7.36
C LEU A 112 1.82 12.18 -8.60
N ASP A 113 0.73 12.92 -8.44
CA ASP A 113 0.14 13.75 -9.49
C ASP A 113 1.04 14.95 -9.82
N GLU A 114 1.59 15.60 -8.78
CA GLU A 114 2.53 16.72 -8.93
C GLU A 114 3.95 16.27 -9.34
N HIS A 115 4.34 15.04 -8.97
CA HIS A 115 5.67 14.46 -9.18
C HIS A 115 5.58 13.08 -9.84
N PRO A 116 5.18 12.98 -11.12
CA PRO A 116 5.07 11.69 -11.81
C PRO A 116 6.41 10.93 -11.88
N GLU A 117 7.54 11.65 -11.89
CA GLU A 117 8.88 11.08 -11.85
C GLU A 117 9.18 10.32 -10.56
N ALA A 118 8.45 10.59 -9.47
CA ALA A 118 8.63 9.90 -8.20
C ALA A 118 7.94 8.53 -8.15
N ARG A 119 7.08 8.18 -9.13
CA ARG A 119 6.33 6.92 -9.15
C ARG A 119 7.22 5.67 -9.10
N PRO A 120 8.30 5.54 -9.91
CA PRO A 120 9.21 4.39 -9.79
C PRO A 120 9.83 4.31 -8.39
N ALA A 121 10.16 5.46 -7.79
CA ALA A 121 10.78 5.50 -6.48
C ALA A 121 9.81 5.08 -5.37
N ARG A 122 8.53 5.46 -5.46
CA ARG A 122 7.46 4.97 -4.59
C ARG A 122 7.26 3.47 -4.75
N ALA A 123 7.19 2.97 -5.98
CA ALA A 123 7.07 1.54 -6.24
C ALA A 123 8.25 0.75 -5.62
N PHE A 124 9.48 1.24 -5.77
CA PHE A 124 10.66 0.66 -5.12
C PHE A 124 10.54 0.63 -3.59
N MET A 125 10.04 1.69 -2.96
CA MET A 125 9.83 1.75 -1.51
C MET A 125 8.79 0.71 -1.04
N THR A 126 7.69 0.56 -1.78
CA THR A 126 6.67 -0.45 -1.51
C THR A 126 7.23 -1.86 -1.61
N MET A 127 7.97 -2.18 -2.68
CA MET A 127 8.60 -3.49 -2.85
C MET A 127 9.63 -3.78 -1.73
N CYS A 128 10.39 -2.77 -1.28
CA CYS A 128 11.26 -2.90 -0.12
C CYS A 128 10.47 -3.21 1.17
N SER A 129 9.29 -2.61 1.33
CA SER A 129 8.41 -2.84 2.47
C SER A 129 7.81 -4.25 2.49
N GLU A 130 7.58 -4.84 1.31
CA GLU A 130 7.03 -6.18 1.11
C GLU A 130 8.12 -7.27 1.05
N GLY A 131 9.38 -6.86 0.85
CA GLY A 131 10.49 -7.79 0.65
C GLY A 131 10.48 -8.45 -0.73
N ASP A 132 9.83 -7.83 -1.72
CA ASP A 132 9.79 -8.35 -3.09
C ASP A 132 11.08 -8.06 -3.85
N ILE A 133 12.06 -8.95 -3.67
CA ILE A 133 13.37 -8.85 -4.31
C ILE A 133 13.26 -8.96 -5.84
N MET A 134 12.31 -9.76 -6.35
CA MET A 134 12.16 -9.96 -7.79
C MET A 134 11.55 -8.72 -8.44
N GLY A 135 10.50 -8.15 -7.84
CA GLY A 135 9.94 -6.88 -8.28
C GLY A 135 10.98 -5.75 -8.27
N ILE A 136 11.84 -5.68 -7.24
CA ILE A 136 12.93 -4.69 -7.19
C ILE A 136 13.91 -4.86 -8.37
N HIS A 137 14.30 -6.11 -8.66
CA HIS A 137 15.21 -6.41 -9.76
C HIS A 137 14.60 -6.02 -11.11
N ASP A 138 13.34 -6.35 -11.33
CA ASP A 138 12.65 -6.07 -12.59
C ASP A 138 12.44 -4.57 -12.79
N LEU A 139 12.09 -3.84 -11.72
CA LEU A 139 11.98 -2.39 -11.73
C LEU A 139 13.31 -1.72 -12.06
N LEU A 140 14.40 -2.14 -11.42
CA LEU A 140 15.73 -1.59 -11.68
C LEU A 140 16.18 -1.86 -13.12
N SER A 141 15.91 -3.05 -13.64
CA SER A 141 16.26 -3.43 -15.01
C SER A 141 15.50 -2.57 -16.03
N ALA A 142 14.18 -2.40 -15.85
CA ALA A 142 13.36 -1.57 -16.72
C ALA A 142 13.82 -0.10 -16.75
N VAL A 143 14.22 0.43 -15.61
CA VAL A 143 14.73 1.80 -15.47
C VAL A 143 16.11 2.00 -16.10
N GLU A 144 16.95 0.96 -16.15
CA GLU A 144 18.24 1.00 -16.87
C GLU A 144 18.06 0.91 -18.39
N ASP A 145 17.03 0.20 -18.87
CA ASP A 145 16.73 0.13 -20.30
C ASP A 145 16.11 1.43 -20.88
N ASP A 146 15.54 2.29 -20.02
CA ASP A 146 14.97 3.61 -20.35
C ASP A 146 16.00 4.77 -20.31
N GLU A 147 17.30 4.48 -20.49
CA GLU A 147 18.42 5.45 -20.40
C GLU A 147 18.37 6.63 -21.41
N ASP A 148 17.46 6.61 -22.39
CA ASP A 148 17.21 7.71 -23.35
C ASP A 148 16.12 8.69 -22.89
N GLY A 149 15.48 8.47 -21.73
CA GLY A 149 14.36 9.26 -21.20
C GLY A 149 14.71 10.18 -20.03
N GLU A 150 13.89 11.21 -19.80
CA GLU A 150 13.97 12.19 -18.69
C GLU A 150 13.61 11.58 -17.31
N GLY A 151 13.81 10.27 -17.14
CA GLY A 151 13.44 9.48 -15.95
C GLY A 151 14.56 9.31 -14.92
N LEU A 152 14.20 8.81 -13.73
CA LEU A 152 15.16 8.48 -12.67
C LEU A 152 15.96 7.23 -13.03
N SER A 153 17.27 7.36 -13.30
CA SER A 153 18.20 6.21 -13.38
C SER A 153 18.18 5.34 -12.09
N ALA A 154 18.61 4.08 -12.18
CA ALA A 154 18.73 3.16 -11.05
C ALA A 154 19.49 3.72 -9.83
N LYS A 155 20.51 4.57 -10.06
CA LYS A 155 21.29 5.17 -8.95
C LYS A 155 20.48 6.18 -8.12
N PRO A 156 19.81 7.18 -8.72
CA PRO A 156 18.83 8.01 -8.03
C PRO A 156 17.75 7.20 -7.29
N LEU A 157 17.24 6.13 -7.90
CA LEU A 157 16.20 5.28 -7.32
C LEU A 157 16.66 4.64 -5.99
N LEU A 158 17.84 4.01 -5.98
CA LEU A 158 18.41 3.36 -4.79
C LEU A 158 18.73 4.33 -3.64
N ARG A 159 18.89 5.63 -3.96
CA ARG A 159 19.19 6.69 -2.98
C ARG A 159 17.97 7.49 -2.58
N TYR A 160 16.80 7.16 -3.13
CA TYR A 160 15.58 7.87 -2.86
C TYR A 160 15.27 7.89 -1.36
N GLN A 161 14.84 9.05 -0.90
CA GLN A 161 14.37 9.30 0.46
C GLN A 161 12.96 9.84 0.35
N ASP A 162 12.03 9.15 0.98
CA ASP A 162 10.61 9.44 0.85
C ASP A 162 10.23 10.68 1.67
N PRO A 163 9.84 11.80 1.03
CA PRO A 163 9.41 13.00 1.76
C PRO A 163 8.11 12.78 2.55
N LEU A 164 7.30 11.78 2.20
CA LEU A 164 6.03 11.48 2.88
C LEU A 164 6.22 10.67 4.16
N ASP A 165 7.25 9.80 4.22
CA ASP A 165 7.58 8.99 5.40
C ASP A 165 8.89 9.45 6.09
N GLY A 166 9.05 10.77 6.26
CA GLY A 166 10.13 11.32 7.09
C GLY A 166 11.54 11.11 6.54
N MET A 167 11.70 11.11 5.22
CA MET A 167 12.97 10.90 4.49
C MET A 167 13.58 9.50 4.68
N LYS A 168 12.75 8.50 4.99
CA LYS A 168 13.20 7.10 5.01
C LYS A 168 13.63 6.64 3.62
N SER A 169 14.66 5.80 3.59
CA SER A 169 15.08 5.08 2.38
C SER A 169 14.50 3.65 2.37
N GLY A 170 14.57 2.98 1.22
CA GLY A 170 14.05 1.61 1.09
C GLY A 170 14.63 0.63 2.11
N LEU A 171 15.90 0.81 2.49
CA LEU A 171 16.53 0.02 3.54
C LEU A 171 15.91 0.24 4.92
N HIS A 172 15.54 1.48 5.26
CA HIS A 172 14.85 1.76 6.54
C HIS A 172 13.53 1.01 6.60
N VAL A 173 12.73 1.12 5.54
CA VAL A 173 11.40 0.51 5.45
C VAL A 173 11.49 -1.03 5.48
N ALA A 174 12.45 -1.61 4.75
CA ALA A 174 12.68 -3.05 4.77
C ALA A 174 13.01 -3.57 6.18
N ILE A 175 13.91 -2.89 6.89
CA ILE A 175 14.32 -3.29 8.26
C ILE A 175 13.15 -3.15 9.24
N GLU A 176 12.39 -2.05 9.18
CA GLU A 176 11.21 -1.84 10.02
C GLU A 176 10.16 -2.95 9.86
N LYS A 177 10.06 -3.51 8.64
CA LYS A 177 9.16 -4.63 8.31
C LYS A 177 9.78 -6.02 8.54
N GLY A 178 11.03 -6.08 8.98
CA GLY A 178 11.73 -7.33 9.26
C GLY A 178 12.32 -8.02 8.04
N HIS A 179 12.35 -7.35 6.88
CA HIS A 179 13.00 -7.82 5.68
C HIS A 179 14.50 -7.52 5.77
N LEU A 180 15.26 -8.49 6.27
CA LEU A 180 16.71 -8.45 6.18
C LEU A 180 17.12 -8.76 4.73
N MET A 181 17.80 -7.82 4.09
CA MET A 181 18.58 -8.05 2.87
C MET A 181 19.86 -8.86 3.18
N ALA A 182 19.82 -9.68 4.23
CA ALA A 182 20.87 -10.60 4.61
C ALA A 182 20.42 -11.96 4.12
N GLY A 183 21.16 -12.49 3.14
CA GLY A 183 20.84 -13.73 2.47
C GLY A 183 20.44 -14.85 3.41
N THR A 184 19.71 -15.79 2.85
CA THR A 184 19.52 -17.15 3.30
C THR A 184 20.88 -17.89 3.43
N MET A 185 21.78 -17.42 4.28
CA MET A 185 22.73 -18.28 4.95
C MET A 185 22.00 -18.82 6.17
N GLY A 186 21.44 -20.02 6.02
CA GLY A 186 20.98 -20.81 7.14
C GLY A 186 22.10 -20.91 8.17
N VAL A 187 21.99 -20.12 9.24
CA VAL A 187 22.72 -20.39 10.46
C VAL A 187 21.98 -21.56 11.09
N GLY A 188 22.41 -22.77 10.74
CA GLY A 188 22.08 -23.98 11.47
C GLY A 188 22.34 -23.72 12.94
N ARG A 189 21.27 -23.63 13.73
CA ARG A 189 21.37 -23.76 15.18
C ARG A 189 21.62 -25.23 15.46
N ASP A 190 22.88 -25.65 15.35
CA ASP A 190 23.36 -26.87 15.98
C ASP A 190 23.45 -26.61 17.49
N THR A 191 22.28 -26.70 18.15
CA THR A 191 22.19 -26.88 19.60
C THR A 191 21.96 -28.36 19.90
N ALA A 192 23.05 -29.12 19.84
CA ALA A 192 23.29 -30.39 20.54
C ALA A 192 24.82 -30.52 20.49
N ASP A 193 25.55 -30.36 21.58
CA ASP A 193 25.69 -31.41 22.58
C ASP A 193 25.81 -30.83 23.99
N GLY A 194 24.82 -31.14 24.83
CA GLY A 194 24.98 -31.05 26.27
C GLY A 194 25.85 -32.21 26.74
N GLU A 195 27.14 -31.96 26.92
CA GLU A 195 28.03 -32.91 27.59
C GLU A 195 27.60 -33.10 29.05
N ASP A 196 27.11 -34.31 29.32
CA ASP A 196 26.69 -34.84 30.61
C ASP A 196 27.92 -35.03 31.53
N ILE A 197 28.31 -33.94 32.19
CA ILE A 197 29.41 -33.90 33.17
C ILE A 197 29.03 -34.62 34.47
N ARG A 198 28.72 -35.92 34.46
CA ARG A 198 28.44 -36.65 35.72
C ARG A 198 28.47 -38.18 35.73
N ASN A 199 29.19 -38.87 34.84
CA ASN A 199 29.40 -40.32 35.02
C ASN A 199 30.67 -40.90 34.37
N LEU A 200 31.82 -40.73 35.03
CA LEU A 200 32.78 -41.84 35.11
C LEU A 200 33.47 -41.82 36.47
N ARG A 201 33.15 -42.84 37.26
CA ARG A 201 33.52 -43.08 38.65
C ARG A 201 34.68 -44.09 38.66
N MET A 202 35.47 -44.04 39.73
CA MET A 202 36.43 -45.06 40.22
C MET A 202 37.84 -45.00 39.65
#